data_AF-A0A094CD39-F1
#
_entry.id   AF-A0A094CD39-F1
#
_cell.length_a   1.000
_cell.length_b   1.000
_cell.length_c   1.000
_cell.angle_alpha   90.00
_cell.angle_beta   90.00
_cell.angle_gamma   90.00
#
_symmetry.space_group_name_H-M   'P 1'
#
loop_
_entity.id
_entity.type
_entity.pdbx_description
1 polymer ?
#
loop_
_entity_poly.entity_id
_entity_poly.type
_entity_poly.pdbx_seq_one_letter_code
_entity_poly.pdbx_strand_id
1 'polypeptide(L)'
;MEKRQSISDSRRSHSRSPSADQTANEASQAAITHIGVVTHVAPLAPPTALRSSANLRTGPSTNELMEREQGIVDAMLLRFKNIIELATTNKGDVTSEVAAAQAFQTNVETQALIRAAQDLLSLTREMKELWLFGPLRGLGEGEEGGSIDDNSKRVVEMVEAMIQERTRREM
;
A
#
# COMPACT_ATOMS: atom_id res chain seq x y z
N MET A 1 -86.06 -11.42 -34.78
CA MET A 1 -84.70 -11.90 -34.51
C MET A 1 -83.91 -10.78 -33.88
N GLU A 2 -83.43 -11.03 -32.68
CA GLU A 2 -82.71 -10.13 -31.78
C GLU A 2 -81.27 -9.87 -32.23
N LYS A 3 -80.76 -8.66 -31.95
CA LYS A 3 -79.43 -8.37 -31.34
C LYS A 3 -79.24 -6.84 -31.30
N ARG A 4 -79.39 -6.18 -30.15
CA ARG A 4 -78.38 -5.95 -29.08
C ARG A 4 -77.17 -5.14 -29.58
N GLN A 5 -77.09 -3.87 -29.17
CA GLN A 5 -76.13 -3.32 -28.17
C GLN A 5 -74.87 -2.78 -28.86
N SER A 6 -74.14 -1.76 -28.40
CA SER A 6 -74.33 -0.60 -27.53
C SER A 6 -72.96 0.08 -27.53
N ILE A 7 -72.93 1.42 -27.63
CA ILE A 7 -72.03 2.34 -26.91
C ILE A 7 -70.60 1.79 -26.65
N SER A 8 -69.65 2.26 -27.46
CA SER A 8 -68.21 2.08 -27.23
C SER A 8 -67.77 2.92 -26.03
N ASP A 9 -67.53 2.24 -24.92
CA ASP A 9 -67.08 2.81 -23.65
C ASP A 9 -65.57 3.12 -23.69
N SER A 10 -65.21 4.32 -23.26
CA SER A 10 -63.83 4.80 -23.16
C SER A 10 -63.10 4.09 -22.01
N ARG A 11 -62.25 3.11 -22.31
CA ARG A 11 -61.27 2.59 -21.35
C ARG A 11 -59.90 3.22 -21.57
N ARG A 12 -59.63 4.24 -20.76
CA ARG A 12 -58.32 4.83 -20.49
C ARG A 12 -57.47 3.81 -19.74
N SER A 13 -56.58 3.12 -20.44
CA SER A 13 -55.56 2.24 -19.85
C SER A 13 -54.46 3.09 -19.21
N HIS A 14 -54.46 3.20 -17.88
CA HIS A 14 -53.30 3.68 -17.12
C HIS A 14 -52.28 2.55 -17.02
N SER A 15 -51.20 2.62 -17.80
CA SER A 15 -49.98 1.85 -17.55
C SER A 15 -49.26 2.46 -16.34
N ARG A 16 -49.33 1.77 -15.21
CA ARG A 16 -48.68 2.13 -13.96
C ARG A 16 -47.23 1.64 -14.04
N SER A 17 -46.27 2.56 -14.16
CA SER A 17 -44.85 2.26 -14.11
C SER A 17 -44.48 1.65 -12.74
N PRO A 18 -43.52 0.71 -12.66
CA PRO A 18 -43.07 0.20 -11.37
C PRO A 18 -42.29 1.28 -10.62
N SER A 19 -42.70 1.54 -9.38
CA SER A 19 -42.09 2.54 -8.50
C SER A 19 -40.69 2.07 -8.06
N ALA A 20 -39.73 2.99 -8.07
CA ALA A 20 -38.34 2.77 -7.64
C ALA A 20 -38.20 2.27 -6.19
N ASP A 21 -39.26 2.35 -5.38
CA ASP A 21 -39.29 1.83 -4.01
C ASP A 21 -39.36 0.30 -3.95
N GLN A 22 -39.80 -0.36 -5.03
CA GLN A 22 -40.03 -1.81 -5.02
C GLN A 22 -38.74 -2.62 -5.21
N THR A 23 -37.76 -2.06 -5.93
CA THR A 23 -36.42 -2.68 -6.13
C THR A 23 -35.51 -2.51 -4.91
N ALA A 24 -35.70 -1.47 -4.10
CA ALA A 24 -34.95 -1.29 -2.85
C ALA A 24 -35.36 -2.31 -1.76
N ASN A 25 -36.62 -2.74 -1.76
CA ASN A 25 -37.14 -3.72 -0.80
C ASN A 25 -36.66 -5.15 -1.13
N GLU A 26 -36.55 -5.52 -2.41
CA GLU A 26 -35.99 -6.81 -2.82
C GLU A 26 -34.49 -6.94 -2.51
N ALA A 27 -33.72 -5.85 -2.67
CA ALA A 27 -32.31 -5.83 -2.29
C ALA A 27 -32.10 -5.97 -0.77
N SER A 28 -33.03 -5.45 0.04
CA SER A 28 -32.99 -5.55 1.50
C SER A 28 -33.35 -6.95 2.02
N GLN A 29 -34.18 -7.70 1.28
CA GLN A 29 -34.60 -9.06 1.65
C GLN A 29 -33.58 -10.14 1.28
N ALA A 30 -32.70 -9.89 0.30
CA ALA A 30 -31.63 -10.81 -0.09
C ALA A 30 -30.45 -10.89 0.91
N ALA A 31 -30.37 -9.98 1.88
CA ALA A 31 -29.26 -9.94 2.85
C ALA A 31 -29.52 -10.74 4.15
N ILE A 32 -30.73 -11.25 4.37
CA ILE A 32 -31.15 -11.79 5.70
C ILE A 32 -31.06 -13.32 5.78
N THR A 33 -30.74 -14.04 4.70
CA THR A 33 -30.63 -15.51 4.73
C THR A 33 -29.18 -15.99 4.64
N HIS A 34 -28.35 -15.68 5.64
CA HIS A 34 -27.23 -16.54 5.97
C HIS A 34 -27.19 -16.83 7.47
N ILE A 35 -27.33 -18.13 7.73
CA ILE A 35 -27.48 -18.81 8.99
C ILE A 35 -26.18 -18.75 9.81
N GLY A 36 -26.28 -18.20 11.02
CA GLY A 36 -25.67 -18.70 12.26
C GLY A 36 -24.15 -18.92 12.33
N VAL A 37 -23.42 -17.92 12.84
CA VAL A 37 -22.28 -18.14 13.76
C VAL A 37 -22.42 -17.15 14.92
N VAL A 38 -22.64 -17.71 16.11
CA VAL A 38 -22.78 -16.99 17.39
C VAL A 38 -21.44 -16.34 17.75
N THR A 39 -21.42 -15.01 17.91
CA THR A 39 -20.25 -14.28 18.42
C THR A 39 -20.26 -14.32 19.95
N HIS A 40 -19.35 -15.07 20.56
CA HIS A 40 -19.10 -14.98 22.01
C HIS A 40 -18.42 -13.64 22.32
N VAL A 41 -19.04 -12.84 23.19
CA VAL A 41 -18.42 -11.65 23.79
C VAL A 41 -17.38 -12.13 24.81
N ALA A 42 -16.10 -11.80 24.57
CA ALA A 42 -14.99 -12.11 25.46
C ALA A 42 -14.95 -11.14 26.67
N PRO A 43 -14.65 -11.59 27.91
CA PRO A 43 -14.55 -10.71 29.07
C PRO A 43 -13.21 -9.95 29.11
N LEU A 44 -13.24 -8.71 29.59
CA LEU A 44 -12.05 -7.88 29.84
C LEU A 44 -11.15 -8.50 30.91
N ALA A 45 -9.87 -8.72 30.56
CA ALA A 45 -8.76 -9.05 31.46
C ALA A 45 -7.48 -8.27 31.04
N PRO A 46 -6.54 -8.02 31.96
CA PRO A 46 -5.68 -6.82 31.97
C PRO A 46 -4.49 -6.83 30.99
N PRO A 47 -3.90 -5.66 30.67
CA PRO A 47 -2.88 -5.54 29.64
C PRO A 47 -1.48 -5.78 30.20
N THR A 48 -1.01 -7.02 30.18
CA THR A 48 0.42 -7.30 30.29
C THR A 48 0.82 -8.44 29.36
N ALA A 49 0.93 -8.12 28.09
CA ALA A 49 1.86 -8.81 27.21
C ALA A 49 2.74 -7.73 26.60
N LEU A 50 3.97 -7.62 27.11
CA LEU A 50 5.07 -6.97 26.39
C LEU A 50 5.09 -7.62 25.01
N ARG A 51 4.53 -6.91 24.03
CA ARG A 51 4.64 -7.27 22.62
C ARG A 51 6.13 -7.23 22.32
N SER A 52 6.74 -8.42 22.34
CA SER A 52 8.10 -8.65 21.89
C SER A 52 8.25 -8.00 20.52
N SER A 53 8.81 -6.80 20.53
CA SER A 53 9.09 -6.03 19.34
C SER A 53 10.45 -6.45 18.81
N ALA A 54 10.66 -7.76 18.74
CA ALA A 54 11.78 -8.38 18.05
C ALA A 54 11.32 -8.72 16.62
N ASN A 55 10.79 -7.73 15.89
CA ASN A 55 11.04 -7.72 14.46
C ASN A 55 12.53 -7.38 14.36
N LEU A 56 13.37 -8.42 14.36
CA LEU A 56 14.75 -8.32 13.89
C LEU A 56 14.67 -7.61 12.54
N ARG A 57 15.08 -6.35 12.54
CA ARG A 57 15.02 -5.45 11.38
C ARG A 57 16.06 -5.92 10.38
N THR A 58 15.75 -7.01 9.70
CA THR A 58 16.41 -7.40 8.46
C THR A 58 16.03 -6.33 7.45
N GLY A 59 17.03 -5.67 6.85
CA GLY A 59 16.77 -4.77 5.72
C GLY A 59 16.04 -5.52 4.59
N PRO A 60 15.47 -4.79 3.61
CA PRO A 60 14.78 -5.41 2.49
C PRO A 60 15.66 -6.47 1.84
N SER A 61 15.10 -7.66 1.65
CA SER A 61 15.85 -8.77 1.07
C SER A 61 16.09 -8.52 -0.42
N THR A 62 17.14 -9.12 -1.00
CA THR A 62 17.44 -8.99 -2.43
C THR A 62 16.24 -9.35 -3.31
N ASN A 63 15.46 -10.37 -2.90
CA ASN A 63 14.27 -10.80 -3.63
C ASN A 63 13.17 -9.74 -3.62
N GLU A 64 12.96 -9.04 -2.49
CA GLU A 64 11.97 -7.96 -2.39
C GLU A 64 12.36 -6.76 -3.26
N LEU A 65 13.65 -6.43 -3.33
CA LEU A 65 14.14 -5.35 -4.20
C LEU A 65 13.97 -5.72 -5.68
N MET A 66 14.27 -6.96 -6.07
CA MET A 66 14.08 -7.46 -7.42
C MET A 66 12.60 -7.53 -7.82
N GLU A 67 11.73 -8.01 -6.93
CA GLU A 67 10.28 -8.04 -7.18
C GLU A 67 9.72 -6.64 -7.37
N ARG A 68 10.19 -5.67 -6.56
CA ARG A 68 9.82 -4.27 -6.72
C ARG A 68 10.36 -3.66 -8.00
N GLU A 69 11.59 -3.94 -8.39
CA GLU A 69 12.15 -3.52 -9.68
C GLU A 69 11.29 -4.04 -10.83
N GLN A 70 11.02 -5.35 -10.85
CA GLN A 70 10.21 -5.98 -11.89
C GLN A 70 8.81 -5.37 -11.94
N GLY A 71 8.16 -5.17 -10.79
CA GLY A 71 6.85 -4.55 -10.71
C GLY A 71 6.83 -3.10 -11.24
N ILE A 72 7.88 -2.32 -10.98
CA ILE A 72 8.00 -0.95 -11.50
C ILE A 72 8.21 -0.96 -13.02
N VAL A 73 9.08 -1.84 -13.53
CA VAL A 73 9.33 -1.98 -14.98
C VAL A 73 8.07 -2.42 -15.71
N ASP A 74 7.37 -3.42 -15.18
CA ASP A 74 6.11 -3.92 -15.73
C ASP A 74 5.03 -2.83 -15.74
N ALA A 75 4.93 -2.04 -14.66
CA ALA A 75 4.02 -0.89 -14.60
C ALA A 75 4.39 0.16 -15.66
N MET A 76 5.68 0.44 -15.87
CA MET A 76 6.14 1.41 -16.85
C MET A 76 5.80 0.98 -18.28
N LEU A 77 6.06 -0.29 -18.62
CA LEU A 77 5.74 -0.88 -19.92
C LEU A 77 4.23 -0.95 -20.17
N LEU A 78 3.45 -1.34 -19.16
CA LEU A 78 1.99 -1.43 -19.26
C LEU A 78 1.38 -0.05 -19.56
N ARG A 79 1.82 0.99 -18.86
CA ARG A 79 1.28 2.35 -19.08
C ARG A 79 1.68 2.91 -20.43
N PHE A 80 2.91 2.67 -20.86
CA PHE A 80 3.35 3.06 -22.19
C PHE A 80 2.53 2.35 -23.29
N LYS A 81 2.28 1.05 -23.12
CA LYS A 81 1.39 0.28 -24.00
C LYS A 81 -0.02 0.88 -24.02
N ASN A 82 -0.60 1.21 -22.87
CA ASN A 82 -1.93 1.82 -22.78
C ASN A 82 -1.97 3.15 -23.54
N ILE A 83 -0.96 4.01 -23.40
CA ILE A 83 -0.89 5.29 -24.14
C ILE A 83 -0.88 5.04 -25.66
N ILE A 84 -0.10 4.07 -26.14
CA ILE A 84 -0.07 3.70 -27.56
C ILE A 84 -1.42 3.16 -28.01
N GLU A 85 -2.05 2.29 -27.21
CA GLU A 85 -3.37 1.74 -27.52
C GLU A 85 -4.40 2.86 -27.67
N LEU A 86 -4.43 3.80 -26.73
CA LEU A 86 -5.30 4.98 -26.81
C LEU A 86 -5.01 5.84 -28.05
N ALA A 87 -3.74 6.07 -28.38
CA ALA A 87 -3.35 6.86 -29.54
C ALA A 87 -3.67 6.19 -30.88
N THR A 88 -3.70 4.85 -30.91
CA THR A 88 -3.92 4.05 -32.12
C THR A 88 -5.36 3.57 -32.28
N THR A 89 -6.22 3.75 -31.26
CA THR A 89 -7.66 3.50 -31.41
C THR A 89 -8.19 4.29 -32.61
N ASN A 90 -8.68 3.54 -33.59
CA ASN A 90 -9.00 4.02 -34.93
C ASN A 90 -9.98 5.20 -34.87
N LYS A 91 -9.57 6.35 -35.41
CA LYS A 91 -10.38 7.55 -35.58
C LYS A 91 -11.43 7.33 -36.68
N GLY A 92 -12.41 6.46 -36.42
CA GLY A 92 -13.70 6.52 -37.11
C GLY A 92 -14.45 7.79 -36.72
N ASP A 93 -15.76 7.86 -36.99
CA ASP A 93 -16.65 8.89 -36.43
C ASP A 93 -16.74 8.72 -34.90
N VAL A 94 -15.70 9.18 -34.20
CA VAL A 94 -15.63 9.20 -32.73
C VAL A 94 -16.40 10.43 -32.27
N THR A 95 -17.42 10.24 -31.45
CA THR A 95 -18.19 11.35 -30.89
C THR A 95 -17.28 12.21 -30.00
N SER A 96 -17.59 13.50 -29.87
CA SER A 96 -16.76 14.44 -29.11
C SER A 96 -16.51 14.00 -27.67
N GLU A 97 -17.47 13.28 -27.08
CA GLU A 97 -17.41 12.76 -25.71
C GLU A 97 -16.36 11.66 -25.57
N VAL A 98 -16.29 10.74 -26.55
CA VAL A 98 -15.33 9.64 -26.55
C VAL A 98 -13.92 10.17 -26.77
N ALA A 99 -13.74 11.15 -27.66
CA ALA A 99 -12.46 11.81 -27.86
C ALA A 99 -11.96 12.53 -26.59
N ALA A 100 -12.86 13.22 -25.88
CA ALA A 100 -12.54 13.86 -24.60
C ALA A 100 -12.14 12.84 -23.52
N ALA A 101 -12.86 11.71 -23.44
CA ALA A 101 -12.54 10.62 -22.51
C ALA A 101 -11.16 10.00 -22.80
N GLN A 102 -10.83 9.77 -24.08
CA GLN A 102 -9.51 9.28 -24.49
C GLN A 102 -8.39 10.26 -24.15
N ALA A 103 -8.61 11.57 -24.34
CA ALA A 103 -7.63 12.59 -23.96
C ALA A 103 -7.39 12.59 -22.43
N PHE A 104 -8.45 12.49 -21.63
CA PHE A 104 -8.33 12.38 -20.18
C PHE A 104 -7.58 11.13 -19.76
N GLN A 105 -7.92 9.98 -20.33
CA GLN A 105 -7.26 8.71 -20.00
C GLN A 105 -5.78 8.70 -20.41
N THR A 106 -5.43 9.33 -21.54
CA THR A 106 -4.02 9.50 -21.96
C THR A 106 -3.23 10.32 -20.93
N ASN A 107 -3.84 11.36 -20.36
CA ASN A 107 -3.21 12.16 -19.30
C ASN A 107 -3.01 11.37 -18.00
N VAL A 108 -4.01 10.55 -17.61
CA VAL A 108 -3.91 9.69 -16.42
C VAL A 108 -2.78 8.68 -16.59
N GLU A 109 -2.71 8.00 -17.73
CA GLU A 109 -1.64 7.03 -17.98
C GLU A 109 -0.26 7.68 -18.03
N THR A 110 -0.16 8.90 -18.55
CA THR A 110 1.10 9.67 -18.57
C THR A 110 1.53 10.05 -17.15
N GLN A 111 0.62 10.53 -16.30
CA GLN A 111 0.95 10.84 -14.89
C GLN A 111 1.37 9.59 -14.13
N ALA A 112 0.69 8.48 -14.36
CA ALA A 112 1.00 7.24 -13.68
C ALA A 112 2.30 6.60 -14.21
N LEU A 113 2.70 6.87 -15.46
CA LEU A 113 4.03 6.56 -16.01
C LEU A 113 5.13 7.37 -15.31
N ILE A 114 4.92 8.68 -15.12
CA ILE A 114 5.85 9.54 -14.37
C ILE A 114 6.02 9.01 -12.94
N ARG A 115 4.93 8.58 -12.31
CA ARG A 115 4.97 8.00 -10.96
C ARG A 115 5.80 6.71 -10.91
N ALA A 116 5.63 5.80 -11.86
CA ALA A 116 6.46 4.60 -11.95
C ALA A 116 7.95 4.95 -12.12
N ALA A 117 8.28 5.98 -12.89
CA ALA A 117 9.66 6.47 -13.00
C ALA A 117 10.18 7.03 -11.66
N GLN A 118 9.38 7.79 -10.92
CA GLN A 118 9.75 8.28 -9.59
C GLN A 118 9.95 7.15 -8.58
N ASP A 119 9.14 6.09 -8.66
CA ASP A 119 9.28 4.90 -7.83
C ASP A 119 10.59 4.16 -8.15
N LEU A 120 11.00 4.12 -9.42
CA LEU A 120 12.30 3.58 -9.83
C LEU A 120 13.46 4.40 -9.26
N LEU A 121 13.40 5.74 -9.36
CA LEU A 121 14.43 6.60 -8.76
C LEU A 121 14.50 6.41 -7.24
N SER A 122 13.35 6.27 -6.58
CA SER A 122 13.27 6.00 -5.14
C SER A 122 13.92 4.67 -4.79
N LEU A 123 13.66 3.60 -5.55
CA LEU A 123 14.31 2.30 -5.38
C LEU A 123 15.83 2.40 -5.51
N THR A 124 16.33 3.11 -6.52
CA THR A 124 17.79 3.28 -6.68
C THR A 124 18.43 4.07 -5.53
N ARG A 125 17.69 5.01 -4.94
CA ARG A 125 18.14 5.73 -3.74
C ARG A 125 18.21 4.79 -2.54
N GLU A 126 17.17 4.00 -2.31
CA GLU A 126 17.14 3.01 -1.22
C GLU A 126 18.29 2.00 -1.37
N MET A 127 18.55 1.51 -2.59
CA MET A 127 19.69 0.63 -2.85
C MET A 127 21.02 1.31 -2.50
N LYS A 128 21.22 2.56 -2.93
CA LYS A 128 22.45 3.30 -2.60
C LYS A 128 22.57 3.55 -1.10
N GLU A 129 21.48 3.80 -0.39
CA GLU A 129 21.46 3.95 1.06
C GLU A 129 21.86 2.64 1.76
N LEU A 130 21.37 1.48 1.30
CA LEU A 130 21.80 0.17 1.81
C LEU A 130 23.29 -0.08 1.58
N TRP A 131 23.83 0.36 0.43
CA TRP A 131 25.26 0.25 0.13
C TRP A 131 26.13 1.19 0.96
N LEU A 132 25.68 2.43 1.19
CA LEU A 132 26.44 3.46 1.91
C LEU A 132 26.38 3.29 3.43
N PHE A 133 25.22 2.89 3.97
CA PHE A 133 24.97 2.84 5.41
C PHE A 133 24.92 1.42 5.97
N GLY A 134 24.98 0.38 5.12
CA GLY A 134 24.71 -0.99 5.52
C GLY A 134 23.22 -1.16 5.89
N PRO A 135 22.83 -2.21 6.64
CA PRO A 135 21.49 -2.25 7.23
C PRO A 135 21.29 -0.96 8.02
N LEU A 136 20.23 -0.19 7.71
CA LEU A 136 19.92 1.13 8.25
C LEU A 136 20.30 1.25 9.75
N ARG A 137 21.52 1.72 10.02
CA ARG A 137 21.98 2.00 11.38
C ARG A 137 21.13 3.15 11.90
N GLY A 138 20.52 2.97 13.07
CA GLY A 138 19.77 4.05 13.71
C GLY A 138 20.68 5.26 13.98
N LEU A 139 20.11 6.47 13.98
CA LEU A 139 20.78 7.68 14.50
C LEU A 139 21.25 7.40 15.94
N GLY A 140 22.54 7.08 16.11
CA GLY A 140 23.14 6.72 17.40
C GLY A 140 24.02 5.47 17.39
N GLU A 141 23.99 4.67 16.32
CA GLU A 141 24.77 3.42 16.23
C GLU A 141 26.09 3.60 15.46
N GLY A 142 26.77 4.71 15.77
CA GLY A 142 28.02 5.14 15.14
C GLY A 142 29.14 5.43 16.13
N GLU A 143 29.01 4.98 17.37
CA GLU A 143 30.13 4.99 18.30
C GLU A 143 30.49 3.56 18.63
N GLU A 144 31.74 3.24 18.33
CA GLU A 144 32.56 2.22 18.96
C GLU A 144 32.69 2.51 20.48
N GLY A 145 31.57 2.82 21.16
CA GLY A 145 31.51 3.26 22.55
C GLY A 145 31.71 2.14 23.57
N GLY A 146 31.78 0.88 23.11
CA GLY A 146 32.19 -0.25 23.96
C GLY A 146 33.69 -0.51 23.93
N SER A 147 34.27 -0.60 22.72
CA SER A 147 35.69 -0.99 22.54
C SER A 147 36.65 0.10 23.03
N ILE A 148 36.39 1.37 22.70
CA ILE A 148 37.27 2.47 23.09
C ILE A 148 37.18 2.74 24.60
N ASP A 149 36.00 2.67 25.20
CA ASP A 149 35.83 2.88 26.65
C ASP A 149 36.50 1.75 27.47
N ASP A 150 36.31 0.49 27.05
CA ASP A 150 36.95 -0.66 27.71
C ASP A 150 38.47 -0.66 27.54
N ASN A 151 39.00 -0.32 26.36
CA ASN A 151 40.44 -0.18 26.18
C ASN A 151 41.00 1.01 26.98
N SER A 152 40.26 2.12 27.07
CA SER A 152 40.67 3.29 27.85
C SER A 152 40.76 2.94 29.34
N LYS A 153 39.80 2.19 29.88
CA LYS A 153 39.84 1.69 31.26
C LYS A 153 41.05 0.79 31.52
N ARG A 154 41.35 -0.15 30.62
CA ARG A 154 42.51 -1.04 30.74
C ARG A 154 43.85 -0.29 30.72
N VAL A 155 43.94 0.77 29.91
CA VAL A 155 45.14 1.63 29.86
C VAL A 155 45.30 2.40 31.18
N VAL A 156 44.20 2.92 31.75
CA VAL A 156 44.21 3.61 33.04
C VAL A 156 44.69 2.70 34.17
N GLU A 157 44.15 1.48 34.25
CA GLU A 157 44.55 0.48 35.26
C GLU A 157 46.05 0.12 35.15
N MET A 158 46.56 -0.01 33.92
CA MET A 158 47.97 -0.31 33.69
C MET A 158 48.89 0.84 34.11
N VAL A 159 48.50 2.08 33.80
CA VAL A 159 49.26 3.28 34.20
C VAL A 159 49.29 3.42 35.72
N GLU A 160 48.17 3.17 36.40
CA GLU A 160 48.10 3.22 37.86
C GLU A 160 49.00 2.16 38.50
N ALA A 161 49.00 0.92 37.98
CA ALA A 161 49.90 -0.13 38.45
C ALA A 161 51.39 0.24 38.26
N MET A 162 51.75 0.88 37.15
CA MET A 162 53.12 1.34 36.92
C MET A 162 53.53 2.47 37.87
N ILE A 163 52.63 3.39 38.20
CA ILE A 163 52.88 4.46 39.17
C ILE A 163 53.07 3.89 40.58
N GLN A 164 52.23 2.94 40.99
CA GLN A 164 52.36 2.28 42.28
C GLN A 164 53.68 1.51 42.40
N GLU A 165 54.05 0.74 41.37
CA GLU A 165 55.32 0.00 41.37
C GLU A 165 56.54 0.93 41.36
N ARG A 166 56.46 2.07 40.68
CA ARG A 166 57.53 3.08 40.73
C ARG A 166 57.63 3.74 42.11
N THR A 167 56.50 4.09 42.70
CA THR A 167 56.43 4.71 44.05
C THR A 167 56.94 3.73 45.12
N ARG A 168 56.65 2.44 44.97
CA ARG A 168 57.16 1.36 45.83
C ARG A 168 58.68 1.17 45.73
N ARG A 169 59.29 1.51 44.59
CA ARG A 169 60.75 1.43 44.39
C ARG A 169 61.50 2.67 44.87
N GLU A 170 60.81 3.80 45.01
CA GLU A 170 61.38 5.08 45.47
C GLU A 170 61.22 5.29 46.99
N MET A 171 60.50 4.40 47.70
CA MET A 171 60.52 4.24 49.16
C MET A 171 61.40 3.07 49.59
#